data_AF-A0AAF0YN16-F1
#
_entry.id   AF-A0AAF0YN16-F1
#
_cell.length_a   1.000
_cell.length_b   1.000
_cell.length_c   1.000
_cell.angle_alpha   90.00
_cell.angle_beta   90.00
_cell.angle_gamma   90.00
#
_symmetry.space_group_name_H-M   'P 1'
#
loop_
_entity.id
_entity.type
_entity.pdbx_description
1 polymer ?
#
loop_
_entity_poly.entity_id
_entity_poly.type
_entity_poly.pdbx_seq_one_letter_code
_entity_poly.pdbx_strand_id
1 'polypeptide(L)'
;MLRFSALVAVSALMLAACSQSGNSQPSASSSQTSTQKTTAAGSACRSMGEGHKVNGKGQNDIYMCKVDVALNSAEAKSALDPSIRVHYGSTSGATLTSRQISNSVGKTPDETCQRAFLSAVKRFQSTAHRKKAKSVHLVSYFDKVTKGGNEYECHIATFNSRVVLKGSFH
;
A
#
# COMPACT_ATOMS: atom_id res chain seq x y z
N MET A 1 40.70 -42.37 -33.85
CA MET A 1 41.54 -42.19 -32.65
C MET A 1 40.93 -41.06 -31.82
N LEU A 2 40.70 -41.34 -30.53
CA LEU A 2 40.59 -40.46 -29.33
C LEU A 2 39.98 -39.04 -29.46
N ARG A 3 39.17 -38.50 -28.54
CA ARG A 3 38.59 -38.94 -27.26
C ARG A 3 37.56 -37.86 -26.85
N PHE A 4 36.40 -38.24 -26.35
CA PHE A 4 35.56 -37.36 -25.53
C PHE A 4 36.22 -37.19 -24.15
N SER A 5 36.15 -35.98 -23.58
CA SER A 5 36.45 -35.75 -22.16
C SER A 5 35.44 -34.77 -21.59
N ALA A 6 34.47 -35.34 -20.86
CA ALA A 6 33.59 -34.62 -19.97
C ALA A 6 34.32 -34.43 -18.63
N LEU A 7 34.29 -33.21 -18.08
CA LEU A 7 34.70 -32.93 -16.71
C LEU A 7 33.46 -32.54 -15.92
N VAL A 8 33.09 -33.44 -15.00
CA VAL A 8 32.10 -33.24 -13.94
C VAL A 8 32.80 -32.53 -12.78
N ALA A 9 32.26 -31.41 -12.31
CA ALA A 9 32.67 -30.79 -11.06
C ALA A 9 31.47 -30.76 -10.10
N VAL A 10 31.52 -31.64 -9.09
CA VAL A 10 30.67 -31.63 -7.91
C VAL A 10 31.37 -30.75 -6.88
N SER A 11 30.70 -29.72 -6.35
CA SER A 11 31.22 -28.90 -5.26
C SER A 11 30.27 -28.93 -4.06
N ALA A 12 30.90 -29.06 -2.90
CA ALA A 12 30.37 -29.66 -1.68
C ALA A 12 29.40 -28.77 -0.88
N LEU A 13 28.41 -29.41 -0.26
CA LEU A 13 27.66 -28.88 0.87
C LEU A 13 28.57 -28.85 2.11
N MET A 14 28.68 -27.69 2.75
CA MET A 14 29.24 -27.58 4.10
C MET A 14 28.12 -27.30 5.09
N LEU A 15 27.91 -28.26 6.00
CA LEU A 15 27.05 -28.14 7.17
C LEU A 15 27.79 -27.33 8.25
N ALA A 16 27.19 -26.23 8.71
CA ALA A 16 27.64 -25.51 9.90
C ALA A 16 26.91 -26.06 11.14
N ALA A 17 27.70 -26.54 12.11
CA ALA A 17 27.25 -27.06 13.39
C ALA A 17 26.90 -25.92 14.38
N CYS A 18 25.84 -26.10 15.16
CA CYS A 18 25.52 -25.25 16.31
C CYS A 18 26.23 -25.81 17.55
N SER A 19 26.96 -24.96 18.28
CA SER A 19 27.53 -25.27 19.60
C SER A 19 26.82 -24.44 20.66
N GLN A 20 26.47 -25.09 21.77
CA GLN A 20 25.70 -24.57 22.89
C GLN A 20 26.53 -24.57 24.16
N SER A 21 26.56 -23.45 24.91
CA SER A 21 26.91 -23.43 26.33
C SER A 21 26.55 -22.10 27.01
N GLY A 22 25.85 -22.20 28.15
CA GLY A 22 26.20 -21.49 29.38
C GLY A 22 25.62 -20.11 29.70
N ASN A 23 24.46 -20.11 30.37
CA ASN A 23 24.05 -19.32 31.55
C ASN A 23 24.21 -17.78 31.60
N SER A 24 23.09 -17.04 31.66
CA SER A 24 22.74 -16.00 32.67
C SER A 24 21.46 -15.23 32.26
N GLN A 25 20.45 -15.21 33.14
CA GLN A 25 19.31 -14.26 33.13
C GLN A 25 19.71 -12.97 33.89
N PRO A 26 18.89 -11.90 33.93
CA PRO A 26 17.81 -11.48 33.03
C PRO A 26 17.97 -10.01 32.59
N SER A 27 17.43 -9.61 31.44
CA SER A 27 16.95 -8.22 31.23
C SER A 27 16.11 -8.15 29.96
N ALA A 28 14.92 -7.58 30.13
CA ALA A 28 13.97 -7.30 29.08
C ALA A 28 14.57 -6.36 28.02
N SER A 29 14.54 -6.79 26.76
CA SER A 29 14.30 -5.97 25.57
C SER A 29 14.31 -6.92 24.38
N SER A 30 13.14 -7.42 24.00
CA SER A 30 12.95 -8.10 22.72
C SER A 30 13.06 -7.06 21.61
N SER A 31 14.28 -6.85 21.15
CA SER A 31 14.59 -6.22 19.87
C SER A 31 13.98 -7.09 18.77
N GLN A 32 12.74 -6.78 18.39
CA GLN A 32 12.20 -7.26 17.13
C GLN A 32 12.94 -6.54 16.02
N THR A 33 13.82 -7.29 15.36
CA THR A 33 14.39 -6.97 14.05
C THR A 33 13.24 -6.86 13.05
N SER A 34 12.62 -5.69 12.99
CA SER A 34 11.95 -5.24 11.78
C SER A 34 13.04 -5.02 10.75
N THR A 35 13.06 -5.85 9.71
CA THR A 35 13.85 -5.61 8.50
C THR A 35 13.35 -4.31 7.88
N GLN A 36 13.82 -3.18 8.41
CA GLN A 36 13.69 -1.86 7.82
C GLN A 36 14.51 -1.90 6.54
N LYS A 37 13.84 -2.19 5.42
CA LYS A 37 14.37 -1.83 4.11
C LYS A 37 14.45 -0.31 4.10
N THR A 38 15.68 0.16 4.16
CA THR A 38 16.10 1.54 4.33
C THR A 38 15.43 2.46 3.31
N THR A 39 14.84 3.52 3.89
CA THR A 39 14.40 4.77 3.28
C THR A 39 15.43 5.33 2.31
N ALA A 40 14.99 5.62 1.09
CA ALA A 40 15.66 6.54 0.17
C ALA A 40 14.62 7.52 -0.38
N ALA A 41 14.86 8.82 -0.17
CA ALA A 41 14.09 9.98 -0.68
C ALA A 41 12.57 9.96 -0.43
N GLY A 42 12.17 10.37 0.78
CA GLY A 42 10.84 10.89 1.13
C GLY A 42 9.64 9.98 0.80
N SER A 43 9.31 9.03 1.68
CA SER A 43 8.16 8.12 1.49
C SER A 43 6.85 8.88 1.21
N ALA A 44 6.09 8.38 0.24
CA ALA A 44 4.81 8.96 -0.16
C ALA A 44 3.75 8.80 0.94
N CYS A 45 3.87 7.73 1.73
CA CYS A 45 3.05 7.42 2.87
C CYS A 45 3.84 7.57 4.17
N ARG A 46 3.16 8.08 5.21
CA ARG A 46 3.64 8.04 6.60
C ARG A 46 2.77 7.09 7.42
N SER A 47 3.38 6.36 8.34
CA SER A 47 2.64 5.56 9.31
C SER A 47 1.95 6.47 10.35
N MET A 48 0.72 6.12 10.71
CA MET A 48 -0.06 6.71 11.79
C MET A 48 -0.22 5.73 12.97
N GLY A 49 0.47 4.58 12.92
CA GLY A 49 0.36 3.51 13.90
C GLY A 49 -0.77 2.51 13.59
N GLU A 50 -1.11 1.71 14.58
CA GLU A 50 -2.12 0.66 14.45
C GLU A 50 -3.54 1.23 14.53
N GLY A 51 -4.38 0.81 13.60
CA GLY A 51 -5.81 1.06 13.59
C GLY A 51 -6.60 0.03 14.38
N HIS A 52 -7.92 0.09 14.26
CA HIS A 52 -8.82 -0.85 14.93
C HIS A 52 -8.57 -2.30 14.49
N LYS A 53 -8.35 -3.19 15.46
CA LYS A 53 -8.16 -4.63 15.27
C LYS A 53 -9.40 -5.39 15.73
N VAL A 54 -9.87 -6.33 14.92
CA VAL A 54 -11.00 -7.19 15.28
C VAL A 54 -10.58 -8.11 16.43
N ASN A 55 -11.26 -7.99 17.58
CA ASN A 55 -10.92 -8.71 18.82
C ASN A 55 -9.46 -8.52 19.28
N GLY A 56 -8.83 -7.39 18.95
CA GLY A 56 -7.41 -7.13 19.26
C GLY A 56 -6.42 -7.99 18.46
N LYS A 57 -6.88 -8.71 17.44
CA LYS A 57 -6.07 -9.59 16.59
C LYS A 57 -5.97 -9.08 15.16
N GLY A 58 -4.95 -9.58 14.46
CA GLY A 58 -4.67 -9.22 13.07
C GLY A 58 -3.93 -7.89 12.92
N GLN A 59 -3.34 -7.69 11.75
CA GLN A 59 -2.66 -6.46 11.39
C GLN A 59 -3.67 -5.47 10.80
N ASN A 60 -3.55 -4.20 11.19
CA ASN A 60 -4.26 -3.11 10.57
C ASN A 60 -3.48 -1.82 10.79
N ASP A 61 -2.45 -1.57 9.98
CA ASP A 61 -1.63 -0.38 10.10
C ASP A 61 -2.21 0.75 9.27
N ILE A 62 -2.30 1.95 9.85
CA ILE A 62 -2.85 3.12 9.18
C ILE A 62 -1.70 3.94 8.58
N TYR A 63 -1.87 4.34 7.33
CA TYR A 63 -0.95 5.23 6.62
C TYR A 63 -1.71 6.45 6.08
N MET A 64 -1.08 7.64 6.19
CA MET A 64 -1.49 8.84 5.45
C MET A 64 -0.55 9.04 4.28
N CYS A 65 -1.12 9.01 3.08
CA CYS A 65 -0.39 9.07 1.83
C CYS A 65 -0.71 10.34 1.04
N LYS A 66 0.31 10.92 0.41
CA LYS A 66 0.19 12.13 -0.40
C LYS A 66 -0.57 11.86 -1.70
N VAL A 67 -1.61 12.65 -1.96
CA VAL A 67 -2.47 12.49 -3.14
C VAL A 67 -1.75 12.90 -4.42
N ASP A 68 -0.99 13.99 -4.38
CA ASP A 68 -0.23 14.50 -5.52
C ASP A 68 0.81 13.49 -5.98
N VAL A 69 1.51 12.82 -5.07
CA VAL A 69 2.46 11.77 -5.42
C VAL A 69 1.75 10.62 -6.14
N ALA A 70 0.62 10.15 -5.62
CA ALA A 70 -0.14 9.06 -6.22
C ALA A 70 -0.69 9.43 -7.61
N LEU A 71 -1.31 10.60 -7.75
CA LEU A 71 -1.92 11.06 -9.01
C LEU A 71 -0.90 11.40 -10.11
N ASN A 72 0.33 11.79 -9.74
CA ASN A 72 1.41 12.07 -10.69
C ASN A 72 2.27 10.84 -11.03
N SER A 73 1.99 9.69 -10.43
CA SER A 73 2.75 8.45 -10.63
C SER A 73 2.64 7.92 -12.07
N ALA A 74 3.62 7.11 -12.49
CA ALA A 74 3.57 6.42 -13.78
C ALA A 74 2.38 5.46 -13.88
N GLU A 75 1.98 4.85 -12.75
CA GLU A 75 0.80 4.00 -12.69
C GLU A 75 -0.48 4.80 -12.92
N ALA A 76 -0.61 6.00 -12.36
CA ALA A 76 -1.77 6.86 -12.60
C ALA A 76 -1.93 7.21 -14.09
N LYS A 77 -0.83 7.55 -14.77
CA LYS A 77 -0.83 7.88 -16.21
C LYS A 77 -1.34 6.75 -17.09
N SER A 78 -1.16 5.50 -16.69
CA SER A 78 -1.62 4.32 -17.44
C SER A 78 -2.98 3.79 -16.97
N ALA A 79 -3.33 3.96 -15.70
CA ALA A 79 -4.53 3.40 -15.12
C ALA A 79 -5.75 4.32 -15.18
N LEU A 80 -5.54 5.65 -15.13
CA LEU A 80 -6.59 6.65 -15.07
C LEU A 80 -6.94 7.22 -16.43
N ASP A 81 -8.18 7.64 -16.57
CA ASP A 81 -8.68 8.30 -17.77
C ASP A 81 -8.36 9.81 -17.73
N PRO A 82 -7.55 10.34 -18.65
CA PRO A 82 -7.20 11.76 -18.66
C PRO A 82 -8.37 12.69 -19.04
N SER A 83 -9.45 12.16 -19.64
CA SER A 83 -10.63 12.93 -20.03
C SER A 83 -11.55 13.29 -18.86
N ILE A 84 -11.42 12.59 -17.72
CA ILE A 84 -12.18 12.86 -16.50
C ILE A 84 -11.27 13.47 -15.45
N ARG A 85 -11.45 14.77 -15.19
CA ARG A 85 -10.62 15.52 -14.24
C ARG A 85 -10.82 15.01 -12.81
N VAL A 86 -9.73 14.83 -12.09
CA VAL A 86 -9.75 14.41 -10.67
C VAL A 86 -9.43 15.62 -9.80
N HIS A 87 -10.39 16.00 -8.96
CA HIS A 87 -10.24 16.99 -7.91
C HIS A 87 -10.23 16.28 -6.56
N TYR A 88 -9.32 16.67 -5.67
CA TYR A 88 -9.21 16.10 -4.34
C TYR A 88 -9.29 17.20 -3.27
N GLY A 89 -9.84 16.85 -2.11
CA GLY A 89 -9.86 17.71 -0.91
C GLY A 89 -11.24 18.30 -0.60
N SER A 90 -12.20 18.14 -1.50
CA SER A 90 -13.60 18.48 -1.21
C SER A 90 -14.55 17.65 -2.06
N THR A 91 -15.78 17.53 -1.58
CA THR A 91 -16.93 16.94 -2.30
C THR A 91 -18.15 17.80 -2.04
N SER A 92 -19.11 17.84 -2.96
CA SER A 92 -20.33 18.62 -2.80
C SER A 92 -21.54 17.89 -3.36
N GLY A 93 -22.74 18.23 -2.87
CA GLY A 93 -23.98 17.62 -3.32
C GLY A 93 -24.05 16.11 -3.05
N ALA A 94 -24.64 15.37 -3.98
CA ALA A 94 -24.83 13.92 -3.85
C ALA A 94 -23.50 13.18 -4.00
N THR A 95 -23.15 12.39 -2.97
CA THR A 95 -21.88 11.65 -2.93
C THR A 95 -22.09 10.14 -2.95
N LEU A 96 -21.14 9.43 -3.56
CA LEU A 96 -20.99 7.98 -3.43
C LEU A 96 -19.72 7.65 -2.65
N THR A 97 -19.64 6.44 -2.10
CA THR A 97 -18.43 5.91 -1.46
C THR A 97 -17.94 4.70 -2.24
N SER A 98 -16.64 4.61 -2.48
CA SER A 98 -15.98 3.46 -3.10
C SER A 98 -14.86 2.97 -2.20
N ARG A 99 -14.91 1.68 -1.87
CA ARG A 99 -13.83 0.96 -1.18
C ARG A 99 -13.09 0.13 -2.21
N GLN A 100 -11.77 0.28 -2.27
CA GLN A 100 -10.91 -0.55 -3.12
C GLN A 100 -9.79 -1.18 -2.31
N ILE A 101 -9.37 -2.35 -2.79
CA ILE A 101 -8.40 -3.20 -2.12
C ILE A 101 -7.29 -3.53 -3.12
N SER A 102 -6.05 -3.56 -2.63
CA SER A 102 -4.87 -4.02 -3.36
C SER A 102 -4.17 -5.11 -2.56
N ASN A 103 -3.53 -6.07 -3.21
CA ASN A 103 -2.64 -7.01 -2.54
C ASN A 103 -1.42 -6.26 -1.96
N SER A 104 -1.03 -6.56 -0.72
CA SER A 104 0.14 -5.95 -0.02
C SER A 104 1.35 -6.88 0.09
N VAL A 105 1.21 -8.15 -0.28
CA VAL A 105 2.26 -9.16 -0.11
C VAL A 105 3.49 -8.78 -0.95
N GLY A 106 4.64 -8.67 -0.29
CA GLY A 106 5.91 -8.31 -0.93
C GLY A 106 5.99 -6.86 -1.42
N LYS A 107 5.05 -6.00 -1.05
CA LYS A 107 5.00 -4.59 -1.47
C LYS A 107 5.25 -3.65 -0.29
N THR A 108 5.84 -2.51 -0.59
CA THR A 108 5.94 -1.39 0.36
C THR A 108 4.57 -0.74 0.58
N PRO A 109 4.36 -0.04 1.71
CA PRO A 109 3.15 0.75 1.96
C PRO A 109 2.81 1.71 0.80
N ASP A 110 3.81 2.43 0.28
CA ASP A 110 3.67 3.37 -0.83
C ASP A 110 3.05 2.68 -2.06
N GLU A 111 3.61 1.54 -2.49
CA GLU A 111 3.14 0.82 -3.68
C GLU A 111 1.72 0.27 -3.52
N THR A 112 1.45 -0.39 -2.40
CA THR A 112 0.17 -1.06 -2.19
C THR A 112 -0.98 -0.06 -1.95
N CYS A 113 -0.71 1.03 -1.22
CA CYS A 113 -1.68 2.09 -0.96
C CYS A 113 -1.95 2.91 -2.22
N GLN A 114 -0.93 3.26 -3.01
CA GLN A 114 -1.11 3.94 -4.28
C GLN A 114 -2.00 3.12 -5.22
N ARG A 115 -1.74 1.82 -5.36
CA ARG A 115 -2.55 0.92 -6.20
C ARG A 115 -4.02 0.92 -5.77
N ALA A 116 -4.28 0.82 -4.46
CA ALA A 116 -5.64 0.83 -3.92
C ALA A 116 -6.33 2.18 -4.17
N PHE A 117 -5.61 3.29 -3.96
CA PHE A 117 -6.10 4.64 -4.22
C PHE A 117 -6.45 4.87 -5.70
N LEU A 118 -5.54 4.55 -6.62
CA LEU A 118 -5.76 4.70 -8.06
C LEU A 118 -6.92 3.83 -8.56
N SER A 119 -7.06 2.62 -8.00
CA SER A 119 -8.22 1.77 -8.28
C SER A 119 -9.54 2.43 -7.86
N ALA A 120 -9.54 3.16 -6.73
CA ALA A 120 -10.72 3.89 -6.27
C ALA A 120 -11.03 5.08 -7.18
N VAL A 121 -10.03 5.85 -7.55
CA VAL A 121 -10.16 6.96 -8.51
C VAL A 121 -10.71 6.46 -9.84
N LYS A 122 -10.16 5.37 -10.39
CA LYS A 122 -10.63 4.75 -11.63
C LYS A 122 -12.11 4.35 -11.55
N ARG A 123 -12.55 3.77 -10.43
CA ARG A 123 -13.96 3.41 -10.22
C ARG A 123 -14.88 4.64 -10.24
N PHE A 124 -14.44 5.76 -9.69
CA PHE A 124 -15.15 7.03 -9.77
C PHE A 124 -15.17 7.55 -11.21
N GLN A 125 -14.04 7.55 -11.93
CA GLN A 125 -14.01 7.96 -13.34
C GLN A 125 -14.94 7.12 -14.23
N SER A 126 -14.96 5.80 -14.07
CA SER A 126 -15.94 4.94 -14.77
C SER A 126 -17.39 5.31 -14.45
N THR A 127 -17.66 5.78 -13.23
CA THR A 127 -19.00 6.24 -12.84
C THR A 127 -19.32 7.62 -13.39
N ALA A 128 -18.34 8.52 -13.46
CA ALA A 128 -18.48 9.82 -14.12
C ALA A 128 -18.87 9.66 -15.58
N HIS A 129 -18.22 8.73 -16.31
CA HIS A 129 -18.60 8.38 -17.68
C HIS A 129 -20.07 7.98 -17.81
N ARG A 130 -20.54 7.05 -16.97
CA ARG A 130 -21.95 6.62 -16.99
C ARG A 130 -22.92 7.76 -16.68
N LYS A 131 -22.48 8.74 -15.87
CA LYS A 131 -23.24 9.93 -15.52
C LYS A 131 -23.04 11.10 -16.49
N LYS A 132 -22.22 10.94 -17.53
CA LYS A 132 -21.79 12.00 -18.45
C LYS A 132 -21.14 13.22 -17.75
N ALA A 133 -20.62 13.01 -16.54
CA ALA A 133 -19.85 14.02 -15.81
C ALA A 133 -18.44 14.14 -16.38
N LYS A 134 -17.81 15.31 -16.23
CA LYS A 134 -16.46 15.61 -16.75
C LYS A 134 -15.39 15.58 -15.68
N SER A 135 -15.79 15.47 -14.42
CA SER A 135 -14.90 15.48 -13.28
C SER A 135 -15.45 14.71 -12.10
N VAL A 136 -14.52 14.27 -11.26
CA VAL A 136 -14.81 13.66 -9.96
C VAL A 136 -14.11 14.44 -8.88
N HIS A 137 -14.86 14.75 -7.83
CA HIS A 137 -14.36 15.44 -6.65
C HIS A 137 -14.32 14.41 -5.53
N LEU A 138 -13.16 14.23 -4.89
CA LEU A 138 -12.87 13.11 -4.00
C LEU A 138 -12.30 13.58 -2.66
N VAL A 139 -12.60 12.82 -1.61
CA VAL A 139 -11.94 12.91 -0.30
C VAL A 139 -11.75 11.51 0.27
N SER A 140 -10.76 11.33 1.14
CA SER A 140 -10.63 10.08 1.91
C SER A 140 -11.73 9.99 2.96
N TYR A 141 -12.19 8.77 3.22
CA TYR A 141 -13.38 8.56 4.04
C TYR A 141 -13.28 7.26 4.84
N PHE A 142 -12.99 7.37 6.13
CA PHE A 142 -12.95 6.26 7.07
C PHE A 142 -13.78 6.58 8.30
N ASP A 143 -14.40 5.55 8.88
CA ASP A 143 -15.23 5.67 10.09
C ASP A 143 -16.34 6.72 10.00
N LYS A 144 -16.90 6.86 8.79
CA LYS A 144 -17.94 7.85 8.44
C LYS A 144 -17.48 9.31 8.55
N VAL A 145 -16.18 9.55 8.64
CA VAL A 145 -15.59 10.89 8.72
C VAL A 145 -14.75 11.12 7.48
N THR A 146 -14.85 12.33 6.92
CA THR A 146 -13.91 12.77 5.87
C THR A 146 -12.53 12.94 6.48
N LYS A 147 -11.54 12.30 5.88
CA LYS A 147 -10.16 12.28 6.33
C LYS A 147 -9.29 13.08 5.37
N GLY A 148 -8.45 13.92 5.95
CA GLY A 148 -7.36 14.58 5.24
C GLY A 148 -7.76 15.74 4.33
N GLY A 149 -6.74 16.56 4.02
CA GLY A 149 -6.78 17.65 3.04
C GLY A 149 -6.23 17.19 1.68
N ASN A 150 -4.91 17.27 1.50
CA ASN A 150 -4.20 16.80 0.30
C ASN A 150 -3.68 15.34 0.43
N GLU A 151 -4.23 14.58 1.35
CA GLU A 151 -3.79 13.22 1.68
C GLU A 151 -4.95 12.25 1.77
N TYR A 152 -4.65 10.97 1.57
CA TYR A 152 -5.60 9.87 1.72
C TYR A 152 -5.15 8.86 2.77
N GLU A 153 -6.12 8.38 3.53
CA GLU A 153 -5.94 7.31 4.50
C GLU A 153 -5.93 5.94 3.78
N CYS A 154 -4.99 5.10 4.18
CA CYS A 154 -4.83 3.73 3.71
C CYS A 154 -4.65 2.80 4.91
N HIS A 155 -5.35 1.67 4.91
CA HIS A 155 -5.24 0.65 5.95
C HIS A 155 -4.57 -0.59 5.37
N ILE A 156 -3.44 -1.01 5.93
CA ILE A 156 -2.69 -2.19 5.52
C ILE A 156 -2.93 -3.32 6.51
N ALA A 157 -3.61 -4.36 6.05
CA ALA A 157 -3.75 -5.63 6.73
C ALA A 157 -2.71 -6.65 6.19
N THR A 158 -2.72 -7.84 6.77
CA THR A 158 -1.72 -8.90 6.51
C THR A 158 -1.49 -9.21 5.04
N PHE A 159 -2.54 -9.18 4.20
CA PHE A 159 -2.45 -9.55 2.78
C PHE A 159 -2.93 -8.47 1.83
N ASN A 160 -3.54 -7.40 2.35
CA ASN A 160 -4.13 -6.39 1.52
C ASN A 160 -4.08 -4.99 2.13
N SER A 161 -4.16 -4.00 1.26
CA SER A 161 -4.28 -2.59 1.59
C SER A 161 -5.59 -2.07 1.08
N ARG A 162 -6.21 -1.20 1.87
CA ARG A 162 -7.54 -0.68 1.62
C ARG A 162 -7.53 0.83 1.63
N VAL A 163 -8.17 1.40 0.61
CA VAL A 163 -8.50 2.82 0.54
C VAL A 163 -10.01 2.95 0.36
N VAL A 164 -10.58 3.94 1.05
CA VAL A 164 -11.99 4.29 0.92
C VAL A 164 -12.08 5.76 0.58
N LEU A 165 -12.71 6.06 -0.57
CA LEU A 165 -12.93 7.41 -1.04
C LEU A 165 -14.43 7.70 -1.09
N LYS A 166 -14.80 8.91 -0.68
CA LYS A 166 -16.12 9.50 -0.90
C LYS A 166 -15.99 10.52 -2.02
N GLY A 167 -16.97 10.60 -2.92
CA GLY A 167 -16.87 11.44 -4.09
C GLY A 167 -18.19 11.89 -4.71
N SER A 168 -18.15 13.05 -5.36
CA SER A 168 -19.24 13.66 -6.14
C SER A 168 -18.84 13.81 -7.61
N PHE A 169 -19.82 13.97 -8.50
CA PHE A 169 -19.63 14.02 -9.96
C PHE A 169 -20.10 15.36 -10.51
N HIS A 170 -19.30 15.97 -11.37
CA HIS A 170 -19.57 17.29 -11.99
C HIS A 170 -19.23 17.27 -13.47
#